data_AF-A0A2D7RUM6-F1
#
_entry.id   AF-A0A2D7RUM6-F1
#
_cell.length_a   1.000
_cell.length_b   1.000
_cell.length_c   1.000
_cell.angle_alpha   90.00
_cell.angle_beta   90.00
_cell.angle_gamma   90.00
#
_symmetry.space_group_name_H-M   'P 1'
#
loop_
_entity.id
_entity.type
_entity.pdbx_description
1 polymer ?
#
loop_
_entity_poly.entity_id
_entity_poly.type
_entity_poly.pdbx_seq_one_letter_code
_entity_poly.pdbx_strand_id
1 'polypeptide(L)'
;MINTFVLKDLFSQEQLEDLISEFSFGNTTTPELELAIRDAFKDYVISALSEMSGATEEHQKLYVEAIYPLEKASKLLQDLPHPAGKISTRLSVMADTLKKLASGQQNFDSERASRFVEKNLIRRLKQVWDNNTQVSFFDHSAEEQGAPMHFVRLCLNAAGRCYPEIVWFASVDNARADSLIKSIKR
;
A
#
# COMPACT_ATOMS: atom_id res chain seq x y z
N MET A 1 -13.69 6.02 -21.73
CA MET A 1 -13.19 4.66 -21.42
C MET A 1 -12.45 4.78 -20.10
N ILE A 2 -12.99 4.23 -19.01
CA ILE A 2 -12.30 4.25 -17.71
C ILE A 2 -11.20 3.20 -17.82
N ASN A 3 -9.94 3.62 -17.74
CA ASN A 3 -8.80 2.71 -17.74
C ASN A 3 -8.86 1.90 -16.43
N THR A 4 -9.44 0.70 -16.46
CA THR A 4 -9.43 -0.20 -15.32
C THR A 4 -8.00 -0.71 -15.17
N PHE A 5 -7.30 -0.23 -14.14
CA PHE A 5 -6.01 -0.77 -13.75
C PHE A 5 -6.14 -2.28 -13.52
N VAL A 6 -5.43 -3.07 -14.33
CA VAL A 6 -5.35 -4.52 -14.20
C VAL A 6 -4.04 -4.84 -13.49
N LEU A 7 -4.12 -5.55 -12.37
CA LEU A 7 -2.94 -6.01 -11.65
C LEU A 7 -2.22 -7.10 -12.44
N LYS A 8 -0.90 -7.07 -12.37
CA LYS A 8 -0.04 -8.19 -12.77
C LYS A 8 -0.37 -9.43 -11.94
N ASP A 9 -0.26 -10.58 -12.57
CA ASP A 9 -0.38 -11.88 -11.92
C ASP A 9 0.81 -12.04 -10.98
N LEU A 10 0.53 -12.40 -9.72
CA LEU A 10 1.57 -12.52 -8.70
C LEU A 10 2.33 -13.85 -8.78
N PHE A 11 1.68 -14.87 -9.34
CA PHE A 11 2.17 -16.23 -9.41
C PHE A 11 1.98 -16.77 -10.83
N SER A 12 2.91 -17.60 -11.30
CA SER A 12 2.67 -18.42 -12.49
C SER A 12 1.67 -19.54 -12.20
N GLN A 13 1.15 -20.17 -13.25
CA GLN A 13 0.26 -21.31 -13.11
C GLN A 13 0.89 -22.44 -12.26
N GLU A 14 2.16 -22.79 -12.54
CA GLU A 14 2.90 -23.81 -11.77
C GLU A 14 3.02 -23.42 -10.29
N GLN A 15 3.31 -22.15 -9.99
CA GLN A 15 3.40 -21.67 -8.61
C GLN A 15 2.07 -21.72 -7.86
N LEU A 16 0.95 -21.51 -8.56
CA LEU A 16 -0.37 -21.63 -7.95
C LEU A 16 -0.75 -23.10 -7.69
N GLU A 17 -0.36 -24.01 -8.59
CA GLU A 17 -0.50 -25.46 -8.38
C GLU A 17 0.33 -25.93 -7.17
N ASP A 18 1.56 -25.43 -7.04
CA ASP A 18 2.43 -25.67 -5.88
C ASP A 18 1.78 -25.14 -4.59
N LEU A 19 1.21 -23.93 -4.59
CA LEU A 19 0.51 -23.36 -3.43
C LEU A 19 -0.70 -24.21 -3.01
N ILE A 20 -1.51 -24.65 -3.98
CA ILE A 20 -2.69 -25.49 -3.70
C ILE A 20 -2.26 -26.80 -3.04
N SER A 21 -1.19 -27.41 -3.56
CA SER A 21 -0.61 -28.64 -3.03
C SER A 21 -0.01 -28.44 -1.64
N GLU A 22 0.86 -27.44 -1.48
CA GLU A 22 1.60 -27.15 -0.25
C GLU A 22 0.68 -26.87 0.93
N PHE A 23 -0.38 -26.08 0.72
CA PHE A 23 -1.33 -25.71 1.77
C PHE A 23 -2.61 -26.54 1.79
N SER A 24 -2.68 -27.60 0.96
CA SER A 24 -3.85 -28.49 0.87
C SER A 24 -5.16 -27.72 0.64
N PHE A 25 -5.17 -26.77 -0.30
CA PHE A 25 -6.35 -25.97 -0.62
C PHE A 25 -7.40 -26.81 -1.36
N GLY A 26 -8.33 -27.40 -0.62
CA GLY A 26 -9.28 -28.38 -1.15
C GLY A 26 -10.48 -27.80 -1.92
N ASN A 27 -10.73 -26.49 -1.83
CA ASN A 27 -11.95 -25.85 -2.31
C ASN A 27 -11.74 -24.84 -3.45
N THR A 28 -10.60 -24.87 -4.16
CA THR A 28 -10.31 -23.91 -5.24
C THR A 28 -9.60 -24.55 -6.40
N THR A 29 -9.85 -24.00 -7.58
CA THR A 29 -9.04 -24.20 -8.78
C THR A 29 -7.95 -23.12 -8.87
N THR A 30 -6.95 -23.36 -9.72
CA THR A 30 -5.86 -22.41 -10.00
C THR A 30 -6.37 -21.01 -10.40
N PRO A 31 -7.34 -20.85 -11.33
CA PRO A 31 -7.85 -19.54 -11.71
C PRO A 31 -8.64 -18.82 -10.61
N GLU A 32 -9.38 -19.59 -9.79
CA GLU A 32 -10.14 -19.03 -8.65
C GLU A 32 -9.19 -18.50 -7.57
N LEU A 33 -8.13 -19.24 -7.27
CA LEU A 33 -7.11 -18.83 -6.31
C LEU A 33 -6.37 -17.58 -6.81
N GLU A 34 -6.01 -17.55 -8.09
CA GLU A 34 -5.37 -16.41 -8.71
C GLU A 34 -6.23 -15.15 -8.60
N LEU A 35 -7.52 -15.25 -8.94
CA LEU A 35 -8.47 -14.15 -8.83
C LEU A 35 -8.60 -13.66 -7.38
N ALA A 36 -8.73 -14.58 -6.42
CA ALA A 36 -8.87 -14.27 -5.01
C ALA A 36 -7.62 -13.55 -4.45
N ILE A 37 -6.43 -14.01 -4.83
CA ILE A 37 -5.16 -13.35 -4.48
C ILE A 37 -5.10 -11.97 -5.15
N ARG A 38 -5.40 -11.87 -6.44
CA ARG A 38 -5.36 -10.59 -7.17
C ARG A 38 -6.28 -9.56 -6.53
N ASP A 39 -7.50 -9.95 -6.18
CA ASP A 39 -8.46 -9.10 -5.48
C ASP A 39 -8.00 -8.70 -4.07
N ALA A 40 -7.31 -9.59 -3.36
CA ALA A 40 -6.74 -9.27 -2.05
C ALA A 40 -5.68 -8.15 -2.13
N PHE A 41 -4.87 -8.12 -3.18
CA PHE A 41 -3.79 -7.14 -3.37
C PHE A 41 -4.24 -5.85 -4.05
N LYS A 42 -5.41 -5.83 -4.68
CA LYS A 42 -5.86 -4.72 -5.54
C LYS A 42 -5.84 -3.37 -4.86
N ASP A 43 -6.52 -3.25 -3.72
CA ASP A 43 -6.64 -1.98 -3.02
C ASP A 43 -5.28 -1.50 -2.51
N TYR A 44 -4.45 -2.43 -2.03
CA TYR A 44 -3.11 -2.10 -1.52
C TYR A 44 -2.19 -1.60 -2.63
N VAL A 45 -2.07 -2.34 -3.74
CA VAL A 45 -1.17 -1.96 -4.85
C VAL A 45 -1.63 -0.66 -5.48
N ILE A 46 -2.94 -0.46 -5.70
CA ILE A 46 -3.45 0.81 -6.22
C ILE A 46 -3.11 1.96 -5.26
N SER A 47 -3.34 1.79 -3.96
CA SER A 47 -3.02 2.82 -2.96
C SER A 47 -1.52 3.13 -2.93
N ALA A 48 -0.68 2.10 -2.85
CA ALA A 48 0.77 2.22 -2.80
C ALA A 48 1.33 2.91 -4.06
N LEU A 49 0.91 2.49 -5.25
CA LEU A 49 1.33 3.14 -6.49
C LEU A 49 0.80 4.58 -6.61
N SER A 50 -0.42 4.86 -6.11
CA SER A 50 -0.96 6.22 -6.08
C SER A 50 -0.17 7.13 -5.13
N GLU A 51 0.20 6.63 -3.94
CA GLU A 51 1.04 7.35 -2.99
C GLU A 51 2.45 7.59 -3.55
N MET A 52 3.02 6.60 -4.24
CA MET A 52 4.31 6.73 -4.91
C MET A 52 4.28 7.70 -6.09
N SER A 53 3.15 7.80 -6.80
CA SER A 53 2.96 8.81 -7.85
C SER A 53 2.93 10.25 -7.30
N GLY A 54 2.75 10.41 -5.98
CA GLY A 54 2.59 11.71 -5.31
C GLY A 54 3.87 12.37 -4.80
N ALA A 55 5.05 11.75 -4.87
CA ALA A 55 6.29 12.35 -4.38
C ALA A 55 7.54 11.69 -4.96
N THR A 56 7.70 11.70 -6.29
CA THR A 56 9.02 11.39 -6.87
C THR A 56 10.00 12.53 -6.53
N GLU A 57 11.31 12.25 -6.56
CA GLU A 57 12.35 13.28 -6.39
C GLU A 57 12.16 14.45 -7.37
N GLU A 58 11.61 14.17 -8.55
CA GLU A 58 11.23 15.16 -9.56
C GLU A 58 10.06 16.06 -9.10
N HIS A 59 9.03 15.50 -8.45
CA HIS A 59 7.96 16.29 -7.84
C HIS A 59 8.46 17.14 -6.67
N GLN A 60 9.39 16.60 -5.86
CA GLN A 60 10.02 17.39 -4.79
C GLN A 60 10.79 18.58 -5.36
N LYS A 61 11.53 18.40 -6.46
CA LYS A 61 12.20 19.51 -7.18
C LYS A 61 11.17 20.54 -7.65
N LEU A 62 10.07 20.11 -8.26
CA LEU A 62 8.99 21.01 -8.69
C LEU A 62 8.34 21.76 -7.49
N TYR A 63 8.15 21.11 -6.34
CA TYR A 63 7.65 21.75 -5.14
C TYR A 63 8.63 22.82 -4.64
N VAL A 64 9.93 22.51 -4.59
CA VAL A 64 10.99 23.46 -4.21
C VAL A 64 11.01 24.66 -5.15
N GLU A 65 10.97 24.42 -6.46
CA GLU A 65 10.96 25.47 -7.48
C GLU A 65 9.72 26.38 -7.38
N ALA A 66 8.56 25.83 -7.03
CA ALA A 66 7.31 26.57 -6.91
C ALA A 66 7.18 27.40 -5.62
N ILE A 67 7.91 27.09 -4.54
CA ILE A 67 7.80 27.82 -3.26
C ILE A 67 8.17 29.28 -3.41
N TYR A 68 9.32 29.59 -4.02
CA TYR A 68 9.83 30.97 -4.08
C TYR A 68 8.89 31.92 -4.84
N PRO A 69 8.38 31.57 -6.05
CA PRO A 69 7.38 32.39 -6.73
C PRO A 69 6.11 32.63 -5.92
N LEU A 70 5.61 31.62 -5.20
CA LEU A 70 4.41 31.72 -4.36
C LEU A 70 4.63 32.67 -3.18
N GLU A 71 5.76 32.57 -2.48
CA GLU A 71 6.10 33.49 -1.39
C GLU A 71 6.29 34.93 -1.88
N LYS A 72 6.93 35.10 -3.04
CA LYS A 72 7.11 36.41 -3.67
C LYS A 72 5.78 37.05 -4.05
N ALA A 73 4.88 36.28 -4.67
CA ALA A 73 3.54 36.72 -5.01
C ALA A 73 2.69 37.01 -3.76
N SER A 74 2.82 36.18 -2.72
CA SER A 74 2.16 36.41 -1.42
C SER A 74 2.57 37.76 -0.81
N LYS A 75 3.87 38.05 -0.73
CA LYS A 75 4.39 39.32 -0.19
C LYS A 75 3.91 40.53 -0.99
N LEU A 76 3.87 40.44 -2.32
CA LEU A 76 3.40 41.53 -3.19
C LEU A 76 1.93 41.89 -2.94
N LEU A 77 1.12 40.90 -2.57
CA LEU A 77 -0.33 41.05 -2.40
C LEU A 77 -0.77 41.29 -0.95
N GLN A 78 0.14 41.15 0.03
CA GLN A 78 -0.19 41.05 1.46
C GLN A 78 -0.93 42.28 2.01
N ASP A 79 -0.53 43.48 1.60
CA ASP A 79 -1.07 44.74 2.12
C ASP A 79 -2.14 45.35 1.21
N LEU A 80 -2.54 44.63 0.16
CA LEU A 80 -3.55 45.10 -0.78
C LEU A 80 -4.98 44.79 -0.28
N PRO A 81 -5.96 45.65 -0.59
CA PRO A 81 -7.35 45.41 -0.22
C PRO A 81 -7.92 44.17 -0.91
N HIS A 82 -9.08 43.71 -0.43
CA HIS A 82 -9.78 42.58 -1.03
C HIS A 82 -10.05 42.84 -2.53
N PRO A 83 -9.77 41.87 -3.44
CA PRO A 83 -9.47 40.45 -3.18
C PRO A 83 -7.98 40.10 -3.05
N ALA A 84 -7.06 41.04 -3.27
CA ALA A 84 -5.62 40.76 -3.36
C ALA A 84 -5.02 40.25 -2.04
N GLY A 85 -5.32 40.89 -0.90
CA GLY A 85 -4.89 40.41 0.42
C GLY A 85 -5.40 39.00 0.75
N LYS A 86 -6.60 38.63 0.29
CA LYS A 86 -7.14 37.26 0.46
C LYS A 86 -6.37 36.23 -0.38
N ILE A 87 -5.91 36.63 -1.57
CA ILE A 87 -5.07 35.78 -2.41
C ILE A 87 -3.69 35.60 -1.76
N SER A 88 -3.13 36.64 -1.15
CA SER A 88 -1.87 36.54 -0.37
C SER A 88 -1.94 35.41 0.67
N THR A 89 -2.98 35.38 1.51
CA THR A 89 -3.15 34.31 2.51
C THR A 89 -3.21 32.91 1.89
N ARG A 90 -3.91 32.76 0.76
CA ARG A 90 -4.01 31.47 0.05
C ARG A 90 -2.67 31.02 -0.53
N LEU A 91 -1.91 31.95 -1.12
CA LEU A 91 -0.58 31.67 -1.67
C LEU A 91 0.41 31.28 -0.55
N SER A 92 0.34 31.93 0.61
CA SER A 92 1.16 31.57 1.77
C SER A 92 0.86 30.14 2.25
N VAL A 93 -0.42 29.78 2.39
CA VAL A 93 -0.82 28.41 2.80
C VAL A 93 -0.38 27.36 1.78
N MET A 94 -0.45 27.68 0.49
CA MET A 94 0.05 26.80 -0.58
C MET A 94 1.57 26.61 -0.48
N ALA A 95 2.34 27.69 -0.28
CA ALA A 95 3.79 27.61 -0.10
C ALA A 95 4.17 26.75 1.11
N ASP A 96 3.46 26.90 2.24
CA ASP A 96 3.71 26.10 3.45
C ASP A 96 3.37 24.62 3.25
N THR A 97 2.33 24.32 2.46
CA THR A 97 1.99 22.94 2.07
C THR A 97 3.09 22.33 1.21
N LEU A 98 3.58 23.07 0.20
CA LEU A 98 4.68 22.61 -0.65
C LEU A 98 5.97 22.40 0.15
N LYS A 99 6.28 23.23 1.15
CA LYS A 99 7.43 23.02 2.04
C LYS A 99 7.33 21.71 2.82
N LYS A 100 6.14 21.37 3.33
CA LYS A 100 5.91 20.10 4.05
C LYS A 100 6.09 18.90 3.11
N LEU A 101 5.56 18.99 1.89
CA LEU A 101 5.71 17.95 0.87
C LEU A 101 7.17 17.80 0.40
N ALA A 102 7.87 18.92 0.18
CA ALA A 102 9.27 18.93 -0.23
C ALA A 102 10.24 18.40 0.85
N SER A 103 9.92 18.62 2.12
CA SER A 103 10.72 18.11 3.26
C SER A 103 10.46 16.64 3.58
N GLY A 104 9.59 15.96 2.82
CA GLY A 104 9.23 14.57 3.08
C GLY A 104 8.51 14.38 4.41
N GLN A 105 8.00 15.45 5.04
CA GLN A 105 7.07 15.35 6.17
C GLN A 105 5.73 14.83 5.65
N GLN A 106 5.69 13.54 5.34
CA GLN A 106 4.44 12.82 5.18
C GLN A 106 3.74 12.83 6.54
N ASN A 107 2.53 13.38 6.56
CA ASN A 107 1.73 13.56 7.76
C ASN A 107 1.52 12.23 8.49
N PHE A 108 1.41 12.26 9.82
CA PHE A 108 0.98 11.13 10.67
C PHE A 108 -0.28 10.38 10.14
N ASP A 109 -1.12 11.08 9.37
CA ASP A 109 -2.30 10.51 8.71
C ASP A 109 -1.96 9.54 7.57
N SER A 110 -0.84 9.71 6.85
CA SER A 110 -0.39 8.74 5.85
C SER A 110 0.04 7.44 6.52
N GLU A 111 0.79 7.50 7.63
CA GLU A 111 1.20 6.30 8.37
C GLU A 111 -0.01 5.51 8.92
N ARG A 112 -1.06 6.23 9.36
CA ARG A 112 -2.32 5.61 9.82
C ARG A 112 -3.10 4.98 8.66
N ALA A 113 -3.15 5.65 7.51
CA ALA A 113 -3.77 5.14 6.29
C ALA A 113 -3.02 3.91 5.78
N SER A 114 -1.69 3.94 5.68
CA SER A 114 -0.86 2.80 5.28
C SER A 114 -1.10 1.60 6.21
N ARG A 115 -1.09 1.80 7.54
CA ARG A 115 -1.42 0.72 8.50
C ARG A 115 -2.82 0.16 8.34
N PHE A 116 -3.79 0.97 7.93
CA PHE A 116 -5.15 0.50 7.66
C PHE A 116 -5.21 -0.36 6.39
N VAL A 117 -4.57 0.08 5.31
CA VAL A 117 -4.52 -0.65 4.03
C VAL A 117 -3.71 -1.96 4.19
N GLU A 118 -2.59 -1.94 4.93
CA GLU A 118 -1.83 -3.14 5.31
C GLU A 118 -2.71 -4.15 6.06
N LYS A 119 -3.45 -3.71 7.08
CA LYS A 119 -4.38 -4.59 7.81
C LYS A 119 -5.46 -5.17 6.92
N ASN A 120 -6.00 -4.38 5.99
CA ASN A 120 -7.01 -4.86 5.06
C ASN A 120 -6.44 -5.91 4.11
N LEU A 121 -5.22 -5.73 3.60
CA LEU A 121 -4.53 -6.77 2.82
C LEU A 121 -4.47 -8.08 3.61
N ILE A 122 -4.03 -8.04 4.87
CA ILE A 122 -3.93 -9.25 5.70
C ILE A 122 -5.30 -9.87 5.98
N ARG A 123 -6.36 -9.06 6.18
CA ARG A 123 -7.73 -9.57 6.31
C ARG A 123 -8.21 -10.27 5.05
N ARG A 124 -7.89 -9.73 3.87
CA ARG A 124 -8.23 -10.36 2.59
C ARG A 124 -7.47 -11.67 2.40
N LEU A 125 -6.17 -11.71 2.72
CA LEU A 125 -5.39 -12.95 2.69
C LEU A 125 -5.92 -13.99 3.68
N LYS A 126 -6.36 -13.57 4.87
CA LYS A 126 -7.08 -14.44 5.81
C LYS A 126 -8.36 -15.03 5.19
N GLN A 127 -9.14 -14.22 4.46
CA GLN A 127 -10.33 -14.73 3.76
C GLN A 127 -9.97 -15.76 2.69
N VAL A 128 -8.90 -15.53 1.92
CA VAL A 128 -8.39 -16.52 0.95
C VAL A 128 -8.02 -17.82 1.68
N TRP A 129 -7.32 -17.73 2.81
CA TRP A 129 -6.97 -18.90 3.60
C TRP A 129 -8.19 -19.66 4.15
N ASP A 130 -9.09 -18.96 4.85
CA ASP A 130 -10.25 -19.58 5.51
C ASP A 130 -11.23 -20.21 4.51
N ASN A 131 -11.33 -19.68 3.29
CA ASN A 131 -12.19 -20.25 2.27
C ASN A 131 -11.64 -21.55 1.68
N ASN A 132 -10.32 -21.75 1.78
CA ASN A 132 -9.60 -22.82 1.09
C ASN A 132 -9.04 -23.89 2.01
N THR A 133 -9.01 -23.65 3.32
CA THR A 133 -8.48 -24.57 4.32
C THR A 133 -9.47 -24.80 5.46
N GLN A 134 -9.36 -25.95 6.13
CA GLN A 134 -10.07 -26.21 7.39
C GLN A 134 -9.28 -25.76 8.62
N VAL A 135 -8.00 -25.42 8.45
CA VAL A 135 -7.11 -24.95 9.50
C VAL A 135 -7.41 -23.48 9.76
N SER A 136 -7.60 -23.10 11.03
CA SER A 136 -7.84 -21.69 11.36
C SER A 136 -6.62 -20.83 11.05
N PHE A 137 -6.83 -19.67 10.42
CA PHE A 137 -5.75 -18.70 10.15
C PHE A 137 -4.99 -18.24 11.40
N PHE A 138 -5.62 -18.34 12.58
CA PHE A 138 -5.00 -17.99 13.86
C PHE A 138 -4.64 -19.21 14.71
N ASP A 139 -4.73 -20.42 14.16
CA ASP A 139 -4.29 -21.60 14.88
C ASP A 139 -2.77 -21.54 15.08
N HIS A 140 -2.34 -21.86 16.30
CA HIS A 140 -0.94 -21.77 16.72
C HIS A 140 -0.49 -23.09 17.34
N SER A 141 -1.05 -24.22 16.90
CA SER A 141 -0.52 -25.54 17.24
C SER A 141 0.93 -25.66 16.73
N ALA A 142 1.83 -26.20 17.55
CA ALA A 142 3.29 -26.08 17.35
C ALA A 142 3.84 -26.74 16.06
N GLU A 143 3.05 -27.58 15.38
CA GLU A 143 3.39 -28.17 14.07
C GLU A 143 2.87 -27.34 12.88
N GLU A 144 1.79 -26.56 13.05
CA GLU A 144 1.13 -25.75 12.00
C GLU A 144 1.35 -24.24 12.16
N GLN A 145 2.02 -23.79 13.23
CA GLN A 145 2.38 -22.39 13.51
C GLN A 145 3.01 -21.65 12.33
N GLY A 146 3.59 -22.40 11.38
CA GLY A 146 4.20 -21.87 10.17
C GLY A 146 3.25 -21.63 9.01
N ALA A 147 2.13 -22.37 8.85
CA ALA A 147 1.47 -22.46 7.55
C ALA A 147 0.74 -21.17 7.10
N PRO A 148 -0.13 -20.53 7.91
CA PRO A 148 -0.74 -19.24 7.54
C PRO A 148 0.30 -18.12 7.40
N MET A 149 1.29 -18.10 8.29
CA MET A 149 2.39 -17.13 8.23
C MET A 149 3.25 -17.34 6.97
N HIS A 150 3.50 -18.59 6.60
CA HIS A 150 4.25 -18.96 5.42
C HIS A 150 3.50 -18.55 4.15
N PHE A 151 2.19 -18.84 4.08
CA PHE A 151 1.31 -18.40 3.01
C PHE A 151 1.35 -16.88 2.83
N VAL A 152 1.14 -16.11 3.92
CA VAL A 152 1.21 -14.64 3.87
C VAL A 152 2.57 -14.18 3.36
N ARG A 153 3.66 -14.78 3.82
CA ARG A 153 5.01 -14.42 3.40
C ARG A 153 5.25 -14.72 1.92
N LEU A 154 4.79 -15.87 1.42
CA LEU A 154 4.88 -16.22 0.00
C LEU A 154 4.11 -15.20 -0.87
N CYS A 155 2.90 -14.84 -0.47
CA CYS A 155 2.10 -13.83 -1.16
C CYS A 155 2.79 -12.45 -1.19
N LEU A 156 3.29 -11.97 -0.04
CA LEU A 156 3.95 -10.66 0.04
C LEU A 156 5.27 -10.64 -0.75
N ASN A 157 6.06 -11.71 -0.68
CA ASN A 157 7.29 -11.82 -1.47
C ASN A 157 7.02 -11.89 -2.97
N ALA A 158 5.98 -12.63 -3.39
CA ALA A 158 5.55 -12.67 -4.78
C ALA A 158 5.14 -11.27 -5.28
N ALA A 159 4.37 -10.53 -4.48
CA ALA A 159 4.05 -9.13 -4.77
C ALA A 159 5.29 -8.24 -4.87
N GLY A 160 6.28 -8.42 -4.00
CA GLY A 160 7.55 -7.68 -4.05
C GLY A 160 8.38 -7.96 -5.30
N ARG A 161 8.28 -9.16 -5.89
CA ARG A 161 8.90 -9.48 -7.18
C ARG A 161 8.16 -8.82 -8.36
N CYS A 162 6.84 -8.76 -8.31
CA CYS A 162 6.01 -8.19 -9.39
C CYS A 162 5.94 -6.66 -9.35
N TYR A 163 6.08 -6.06 -8.17
CA TYR A 163 6.06 -4.62 -7.91
C TYR A 163 7.28 -4.20 -7.08
N PRO A 164 8.51 -4.30 -7.62
CA PRO A 164 9.74 -3.95 -6.91
C PRO A 164 9.78 -2.48 -6.46
N GLU A 165 9.02 -1.61 -7.12
CA GLU A 165 8.83 -0.22 -6.73
C GLU A 165 8.17 -0.09 -5.34
N ILE A 166 7.31 -1.03 -4.95
CA ILE A 166 6.68 -1.08 -3.62
C ILE A 166 7.64 -1.81 -2.66
N VAL A 167 8.67 -1.10 -2.22
CA VAL A 167 9.77 -1.62 -1.37
C VAL A 167 9.26 -2.31 -0.09
N TRP A 168 8.10 -1.90 0.40
CA TRP A 168 7.46 -2.52 1.57
C TRP A 168 7.31 -4.04 1.44
N PHE A 169 6.86 -4.54 0.28
CA PHE A 169 6.65 -5.98 0.07
C PHE A 169 7.94 -6.80 0.21
N ALA A 170 9.06 -6.29 -0.32
CA ALA A 170 10.36 -6.96 -0.25
C ALA A 170 10.99 -6.92 1.15
N SER A 171 10.45 -6.12 2.08
CA SER A 171 10.97 -5.93 3.43
C SER A 171 10.28 -6.77 4.51
N VAL A 172 9.32 -7.64 4.14
CA VAL A 172 8.52 -8.39 5.11
C VAL A 172 9.25 -9.68 5.52
N ASP A 173 9.85 -9.65 6.70
CA ASP A 173 10.43 -10.82 7.37
C ASP A 173 9.39 -11.55 8.25
N ASN A 174 9.82 -12.63 8.92
CA ASN A 174 8.94 -13.43 9.79
C ASN A 174 8.35 -12.60 10.94
N ALA A 175 9.14 -11.71 11.55
CA ALA A 175 8.68 -10.89 12.66
C ALA A 175 7.61 -9.89 12.22
N ARG A 176 7.78 -9.31 11.02
CA ARG A 176 6.84 -8.37 10.43
C ARG A 176 5.56 -9.08 9.97
N ALA A 177 5.67 -10.25 9.35
CA ALA A 177 4.51 -11.06 8.97
C ALA A 177 3.68 -11.48 10.19
N ASP A 178 4.33 -11.93 11.26
CA ASP A 178 3.67 -12.28 12.53
C ASP A 178 2.99 -11.07 13.18
N SER A 179 3.66 -9.91 13.21
CA SER A 179 3.07 -8.65 13.70
C SER A 179 1.83 -8.24 12.90
N LEU A 180 1.89 -8.35 11.56
CA LEU A 180 0.78 -8.06 10.66
C LEU A 180 -0.42 -8.97 10.90
N ILE A 181 -0.20 -10.29 11.05
CA ILE A 181 -1.25 -11.27 11.38
C ILE A 181 -1.86 -10.95 12.76
N LYS A 182 -1.05 -10.73 13.79
CA LYS A 182 -1.52 -10.35 15.13
C LYS A 182 -2.32 -9.04 15.12
N SER A 183 -2.01 -8.13 14.21
CA SER A 183 -2.66 -6.82 14.11
C SER A 183 -4.15 -6.88 13.71
N ILE A 184 -4.59 -8.00 13.11
CA ILE A 184 -5.97 -8.25 12.69
C ILE A 184 -6.73 -9.24 13.60
N LYS A 185 -6.08 -9.79 14.64
CA LYS A 185 -6.65 -10.78 15.57
C LYS A 185 -7.61 -10.16 16.61
N ARG A 186 -7.76 -8.83 16.62
CA ARG A 186 -8.61 -8.08 17.56
C ARG A 186 -10.06 -8.03 17.13
#